data_AF-A0A5C6U9F4-F1
#
_entry.id   AF-A0A5C6U9F4-F1
#
_cell.length_a   1.000
_cell.length_b   1.000
_cell.length_c   1.000
_cell.angle_alpha   90.00
_cell.angle_beta   90.00
_cell.angle_gamma   90.00
#
_symmetry.space_group_name_H-M   'P 1'
#
loop_
_entity.id
_entity.type
_entity.pdbx_description
1 polymer ?
#
loop_
_entity_poly.entity_id
_entity_poly.type
_entity_poly.pdbx_seq_one_letter_code
_entity_poly.pdbx_strand_id
1 'polypeptide(L)'
;MEATLAFVGGNKIFKCDVVRHEGDLWLVPEWLDNTSEGWSKPARIIRLPHPRQESGKGRYTIQRPIPKWYLDGPWPEELADKLVVHDPPIRIVGGTA
;
A
#
# COMPACT_ATOMS: atom_id res chain seq x y z
N MET A 1 -8.59 -4.36 -3.75
CA MET A 1 -8.95 -2.94 -3.99
C MET A 1 -7.69 -2.27 -4.52
N GLU A 2 -7.78 -1.34 -5.48
CA GLU A 2 -6.60 -0.81 -6.18
C GLU A 2 -6.40 0.68 -5.83
N ALA A 3 -5.18 1.12 -5.54
CA ALA A 3 -4.82 2.53 -5.43
C ALA A 3 -3.91 2.94 -6.56
N THR A 4 -4.14 4.15 -7.04
CA THR A 4 -3.27 4.86 -7.97
C THR A 4 -2.60 6.01 -7.24
N LEU A 5 -1.28 6.00 -7.23
CA LEU A 5 -0.41 6.94 -6.55
C LEU A 5 0.36 7.77 -7.59
N ALA A 6 0.46 9.07 -7.36
CA ALA A 6 1.33 9.98 -8.11
C ALA A 6 2.43 10.52 -7.19
N PHE A 7 3.66 10.65 -7.70
CA PHE A 7 4.80 11.13 -6.90
C PHE A 7 5.16 12.59 -7.16
N VAL A 8 5.75 13.24 -6.16
CA VAL A 8 6.31 14.60 -6.32
C VAL A 8 7.55 14.52 -7.21
N GLY A 9 7.57 15.31 -8.28
CA GLY A 9 8.73 15.45 -9.16
C GLY A 9 8.93 14.33 -10.18
N GLY A 10 7.96 13.41 -10.34
CA GLY A 10 8.01 12.36 -11.35
C GLY A 10 6.71 12.23 -12.14
N ASN A 11 6.81 12.12 -13.48
CA ASN A 11 5.66 11.82 -14.34
C ASN A 11 5.27 10.33 -14.32
N LYS A 12 5.55 9.63 -13.22
CA LYS A 12 5.29 8.19 -13.06
C LYS A 12 4.10 7.98 -12.13
N ILE A 13 3.06 7.35 -12.66
CA ILE A 13 1.93 6.86 -11.90
C ILE A 13 2.27 5.45 -11.41
N PHE A 14 2.15 5.21 -10.12
CA PHE A 14 2.34 3.89 -9.52
C PHE A 14 0.98 3.30 -9.14
N LYS A 15 0.75 2.06 -9.54
CA LYS A 15 -0.44 1.31 -9.13
C LYS A 15 -0.04 0.33 -8.04
N CYS A 16 -0.84 0.27 -7.00
CA CYS A 16 -0.55 -0.48 -5.79
C CYS A 16 -1.84 -1.11 -5.27
N ASP A 17 -1.77 -2.30 -4.70
CA ASP A 17 -2.92 -2.85 -3.98
C ASP A 17 -3.19 -2.08 -2.70
N VAL A 18 -4.45 -2.08 -2.30
CA VAL A 18 -4.91 -1.53 -1.02
C VAL A 18 -5.59 -2.61 -0.23
N VAL A 19 -5.20 -2.70 1.03
CA VAL A 19 -5.82 -3.54 2.04
C VAL A 19 -6.40 -2.68 3.13
N ARG A 20 -7.46 -3.17 3.78
CA ARG A 20 -8.02 -2.55 4.96
C ARG A 20 -7.42 -3.22 6.18
N HIS A 21 -6.77 -2.44 7.05
CA HIS A 21 -6.14 -2.92 8.27
C HIS A 21 -6.48 -1.94 9.41
N GLU A 22 -6.96 -2.48 10.53
CA GLU A 22 -7.39 -1.69 11.70
C GLU A 22 -8.42 -0.58 11.37
N GLY A 23 -9.32 -0.85 10.43
CA GLY A 23 -10.35 0.10 9.99
C GLY A 23 -9.88 1.15 8.99
N ASP A 24 -8.57 1.29 8.79
CA ASP A 24 -7.91 2.21 7.87
C ASP A 24 -7.48 1.54 6.56
N LEU A 25 -7.16 2.35 5.54
CA LEU A 25 -6.66 1.87 4.25
C LEU A 25 -5.14 1.95 4.19
N TRP A 26 -4.53 0.87 3.73
CA TRP A 26 -3.09 0.72 3.64
C TRP A 26 -2.68 0.22 2.27
N LEU A 27 -1.63 0.80 1.73
CA LEU A 27 -0.97 0.43 0.49
C LEU A 27 -0.10 -0.80 0.69
N VAL A 28 -0.14 -1.72 -0.26
CA VAL A 28 0.74 -2.87 -0.32
C VAL A 28 1.74 -2.66 -1.47
N PRO A 29 2.94 -2.11 -1.21
CA PRO A 29 3.95 -1.92 -2.26
C PRO A 29 4.49 -3.24 -2.80
N GLU A 30 4.47 -4.29 -1.98
CA GLU A 30 5.08 -5.58 -2.31
C GLU A 30 4.32 -6.71 -1.63
N TRP A 31 4.01 -7.74 -2.42
CA TRP A 31 3.45 -9.01 -1.95
C TRP A 31 4.56 -10.05 -1.91
N LEU A 32 4.70 -10.72 -0.77
CA LEU A 32 5.48 -11.93 -0.57
C LEU A 32 4.56 -13.12 -0.82
N ASP A 33 4.78 -13.79 -1.95
CA ASP A 33 4.17 -15.06 -2.27
C ASP A 33 4.91 -16.22 -1.61
N ASN A 34 4.13 -17.21 -1.15
CA ASN A 34 4.63 -18.51 -0.75
C ASN A 34 3.87 -19.58 -1.55
N THR A 35 4.48 -19.99 -2.66
CA THR A 35 3.90 -20.98 -3.58
C THR A 35 3.72 -22.35 -2.94
N SER A 36 4.52 -22.71 -1.92
CA SER A 36 4.44 -24.01 -1.25
C SER A 36 3.20 -24.12 -0.37
N GLU A 37 2.77 -23.02 0.24
CA GLU A 37 1.59 -22.98 1.11
C GLU A 37 0.38 -22.29 0.45
N GLY A 38 0.52 -21.78 -0.78
CA GLY A 38 -0.57 -21.18 -1.54
C GLY A 38 -1.10 -19.86 -0.98
N TRP A 39 -0.29 -19.14 -0.18
CA TRP A 39 -0.66 -17.84 0.35
C TRP A 39 0.25 -16.73 -0.18
N SER A 40 -0.27 -15.52 -0.17
CA SER A 40 0.50 -14.29 -0.36
C SER A 40 0.24 -13.36 0.82
N LYS A 41 1.28 -12.67 1.29
CA LYS A 41 1.18 -11.68 2.37
C LYS A 41 1.91 -10.42 1.93
N PRO A 42 1.45 -9.22 2.30
CA PRO A 42 2.23 -8.01 2.05
C PRO A 42 3.57 -8.07 2.81
N ALA A 43 4.69 -7.71 2.17
CA ALA A 43 5.99 -7.57 2.84
C ALA A 43 5.93 -6.49 3.93
N ARG A 44 5.23 -5.40 3.59
CA ARG A 44 4.92 -4.26 4.43
C ARG A 44 3.64 -3.63 3.94
N ILE A 45 2.95 -2.93 4.81
CA ILE A 45 1.82 -2.08 4.46
C ILE A 45 2.14 -0.64 4.83
N ILE A 46 1.72 0.30 3.99
CA ILE A 46 2.01 1.72 4.17
C ILE A 46 0.68 2.45 4.26
N ARG A 47 0.43 3.16 5.36
CA ARG A 47 -0.82 3.87 5.60
C ARG A 47 -1.08 4.82 4.45
N LEU A 48 -2.30 4.84 3.92
CA LEU A 48 -2.63 5.70 2.79
C LEU A 48 -2.70 7.17 3.26
N PRO A 49 -1.90 8.10 2.70
CA PRO A 49 -1.89 9.49 3.15
C PRO A 49 -3.18 10.22 2.75
N HIS A 50 -3.59 11.16 3.59
CA HIS A 50 -4.68 12.10 3.29
C HIS A 50 -4.11 13.41 2.69
N PRO A 51 -4.80 14.07 1.73
CA PRO A 51 -6.13 13.74 1.19
C PRO A 51 -6.09 12.72 0.03
N ARG A 52 -7.00 11.75 0.10
CA ARG A 52 -7.29 10.77 -0.97
C ARG A 52 -8.66 11.06 -1.58
N GLN A 53 -8.81 10.81 -2.88
CA GLN A 53 -10.07 10.85 -3.58
C GLN A 53 -10.46 9.45 -4.00
N GLU A 54 -11.67 9.02 -3.65
CA GLU A 54 -12.23 7.81 -4.23
C GLU A 54 -12.64 8.12 -5.67
N SER A 55 -12.03 7.44 -6.64
CA SER A 55 -12.21 7.66 -8.08
C SER A 55 -13.13 6.59 -8.70
N GLY A 56 -13.97 5.96 -7.88
CA GLY A 56 -14.89 4.87 -8.25
C GLY A 56 -14.60 3.56 -7.51
N LYS A 57 -15.35 2.49 -7.86
CA LYS A 57 -15.38 1.15 -7.22
C LYS A 57 -14.06 0.68 -6.57
N GLY A 58 -13.80 1.09 -5.32
CA GLY A 58 -12.60 0.71 -4.58
C GLY A 58 -11.27 1.17 -5.20
N ARG A 59 -11.31 2.26 -5.97
CA ARG A 59 -10.14 2.94 -6.55
C ARG A 59 -9.84 4.22 -5.79
N TYR A 60 -8.64 4.31 -5.25
CA TYR A 60 -8.18 5.50 -4.53
C TYR A 60 -7.11 6.22 -5.33
N THR A 61 -7.28 7.53 -5.52
CA THR A 61 -6.28 8.41 -6.12
C THR A 61 -5.79 9.37 -5.06
N ILE A 62 -4.48 9.45 -4.86
CA ILE A 62 -3.92 10.48 -3.98
C ILE A 62 -3.90 11.80 -4.74
N GLN A 63 -4.62 12.79 -4.22
CA GLN A 63 -4.75 14.10 -4.88
C GLN A 63 -3.47 14.92 -4.78
N ARG A 64 -2.64 14.61 -3.77
CA ARG A 64 -1.36 15.26 -3.58
C ARG A 64 -0.24 14.32 -3.99
N PRO A 65 0.74 14.81 -4.76
CA PRO A 65 1.90 14.02 -5.03
C PRO A 65 2.59 13.68 -3.71
N ILE A 66 2.93 12.41 -3.52
CA ILE A 66 3.64 11.94 -2.33
C ILE A 66 5.14 11.80 -2.63
N PRO A 67 6.00 12.04 -1.65
CA PRO A 67 7.42 11.84 -1.86
C PRO A 67 7.73 10.37 -2.14
N LYS A 68 8.73 10.10 -2.98
CA LYS A 68 9.13 8.72 -3.32
C LYS A 68 9.55 7.91 -2.09
N TRP A 69 10.20 8.55 -1.11
CA TRP A 69 10.57 7.93 0.16
C TRP A 69 9.37 7.40 0.96
N TYR A 70 8.14 7.80 0.62
CA TYR A 70 6.94 7.26 1.24
C TYR A 70 6.72 5.77 0.93
N LEU A 71 7.17 5.28 -0.24
CA LEU A 71 7.08 3.85 -0.61
C LEU A 71 8.41 3.11 -0.44
N ASP A 72 9.51 3.79 -0.75
CA ASP A 72 10.84 3.21 -0.87
C ASP A 72 11.66 3.37 0.43
N GLY A 73 11.25 4.28 1.31
CA GLY A 73 12.10 4.75 2.41
C GLY A 73 13.27 5.62 1.92
N PRO A 74 14.14 6.08 2.83
CA PRO A 74 14.04 5.94 4.28
C PRO A 74 12.91 6.81 4.86
N TRP A 75 12.12 6.24 5.77
CA TRP A 75 11.09 6.98 6.51
C TRP A 75 11.70 7.62 7.76
N PRO A 76 11.26 8.82 8.15
CA PRO A 76 11.64 9.38 9.44
C PRO A 76 11.13 8.47 10.56
N GLU A 77 12.00 8.15 11.53
CA GLU A 77 11.74 7.17 12.60
C GLU A 77 10.43 7.43 13.36
N GLU A 78 10.10 8.72 13.59
CA GLU A 78 8.87 9.14 14.28
C GLU A 78 7.58 8.77 13.53
N LEU A 79 7.67 8.60 12.21
CA LEU A 79 6.55 8.26 11.35
C LEU A 79 6.62 6.83 10.85
N ALA A 80 7.78 6.19 10.81
CA ALA A 80 7.95 4.83 10.32
C ALA A 80 6.96 3.88 11.01
N ASP A 81 6.85 3.92 12.34
CA ASP A 81 5.95 3.06 13.12
C ASP A 81 4.45 3.34 12.89
N LYS A 82 4.12 4.59 12.53
CA LYS A 82 2.72 5.05 12.32
C LYS A 82 2.27 4.96 10.85
N LEU A 83 3.24 4.95 9.93
CA LEU A 83 3.02 4.96 8.49
C LEU A 83 3.31 3.60 7.87
N VAL A 84 4.23 2.81 8.41
CA VAL A 84 4.67 1.54 7.82
C VAL A 84 4.55 0.44 8.85
N VAL A 85 3.77 -0.58 8.54
CA VAL A 85 3.73 -1.81 9.33
C VAL A 85 4.45 -2.89 8.54
N HIS A 86 5.57 -3.36 9.10
CA HIS A 86 6.31 -4.50 8.57
C HIS A 86 5.64 -5.80 9.01
N ASP A 87 5.58 -6.77 8.10
CA ASP A 87 4.97 -8.09 8.35
C ASP A 87 3.58 -8.01 9.02
N PRO A 88 2.60 -7.30 8.43
CA PRO A 88 1.27 -7.28 9.03
C PRO A 88 0.67 -8.69 8.98
N PRO A 89 -0.23 -9.03 9.94
CA PRO A 89 -0.88 -10.34 10.00
C PRO A 89 -1.99 -10.50 8.93
N ILE A 90 -1.72 -10.04 7.70
CA ILE A 90 -2.60 -10.12 6.55
C ILE A 90 -2.12 -11.26 5.68
N ARG A 91 -2.96 -12.24 5.40
CA ARG A 91 -2.66 -13.33 4.47
C ARG A 91 -3.84 -13.50 3.53
N ILE A 92 -3.57 -13.45 2.23
CA ILE A 92 -4.53 -13.83 1.20
C ILE A 92 -4.15 -15.23 0.73
N VAL A 93 -5.10 -16.17 0.79
CA VAL A 93 -4.92 -17.47 0.14
C VAL A 93 -5.29 -17.31 -1.32
N GLY A 94 -4.42 -17.80 -2.21
CA GLY A 94 -4.66 -17.81 -3.66
C GLY A 94 -5.78 -18.79 -4.00
N GLY A 95 -7.02 -18.41 -3.69
CA GLY A 95 -8.20 -19.13 -4.11
C GLY A 95 -8.38 -18.94 -5.62
N THR A 96 -7.96 -19.93 -6.38
CA THR A 96 -8.45 -20.19 -7.74
C THR A 96 -9.97 -20.10 -7.74
N ALA A 97 -10.50 -19.16 -8.52
CA ALA A 97 -11.84 -19.23 -9.09
C ALA A 97 -11.68 -19.29 -10.61
#